data_AF-A0A5B2YTM2-F1
#
_entry.id   AF-A0A5B2YTM2-F1
#
_cell.length_a   1.000
_cell.length_b   1.000
_cell.length_c   1.000
_cell.angle_alpha   90.00
_cell.angle_beta   90.00
_cell.angle_gamma   90.00
#
_symmetry.space_group_name_H-M   'P 1'
#
loop_
_entity.id
_entity.type
_entity.pdbx_description
1 polymer ?
#
loop_
_entity_poly.entity_id
_entity_poly.type
_entity_poly.pdbx_seq_one_letter_code
_entity_poly.pdbx_strand_id
1 'polypeptide(L)' 'MSSDKKNTNLSNSTYNVISAMGKEADFLYSAVDKYIQDAQSDGRQNLVDLWNEIKKDKQNHLSRLRECLQQEAKDQKLSG' A
#
# COMPACT_ATOMS: atom_id res chain seq x y z
N MET A 1 -0.11 -23.67 32.64
CA MET A 1 -0.24 -23.83 31.17
C MET A 1 -0.93 -22.60 30.63
N SER A 2 -0.26 -21.74 29.86
CA SER A 2 -0.90 -20.66 29.09
C SER A 2 0.14 -20.05 28.15
N SER A 3 0.22 -20.58 26.94
CA SER A 3 1.14 -20.10 25.89
C SER A 3 0.39 -19.87 24.58
N ASP A 4 -0.75 -19.19 24.63
CA ASP A 4 -1.57 -18.87 23.44
C ASP A 4 -1.70 -17.35 23.23
N LYS A 5 -0.57 -16.64 23.20
CA LYS A 5 -0.53 -15.19 22.88
C LYS A 5 0.42 -14.80 21.74
N LYS A 6 0.99 -15.78 21.02
CA LYS A 6 1.99 -15.48 19.97
C LYS A 6 1.43 -15.44 18.54
N ASN A 7 0.30 -16.09 18.26
CA ASN A 7 -0.25 -16.19 16.89
C ASN A 7 -1.25 -15.10 16.49
N THR A 8 -1.82 -14.34 17.44
CA THR A 8 -2.85 -13.33 17.12
C THR A 8 -2.29 -11.95 16.75
N ASN A 9 -1.08 -11.60 17.19
CA ASN A 9 -0.48 -10.29 16.90
C ASN A 9 0.08 -10.17 15.47
N LEU A 10 0.60 -11.25 14.88
CA LEU A 10 1.09 -11.24 13.50
C LEU A 10 -0.06 -11.12 12.48
N SER A 11 -1.17 -11.84 12.71
CA SER A 11 -2.37 -11.77 11.86
C SER A 11 -2.96 -10.35 11.81
N ASN A 12 -2.95 -9.63 12.94
CA ASN A 12 -3.41 -8.24 12.99
C ASN A 12 -2.50 -7.29 12.21
N SER A 13 -1.17 -7.48 12.29
CA SER A 13 -0.22 -6.63 11.55
C SER A 13 -0.39 -6.78 10.04
N THR A 14 -0.37 -8.02 9.52
CA THR A 14 -0.55 -8.29 8.09
C THR A 14 -1.91 -7.82 7.58
N TYR A 15 -2.98 -8.04 8.36
CA TYR A 15 -4.33 -7.59 7.98
C TYR A 15 -4.46 -6.05 7.97
N ASN A 16 -3.86 -5.37 8.95
CA ASN A 16 -3.82 -3.91 9.00
C ASN A 16 -3.03 -3.33 7.82
N VAL A 17 -1.92 -3.96 7.47
CA VAL A 17 -1.09 -3.58 6.31
C VAL A 17 -1.87 -3.75 5.01
N ILE A 18 -2.49 -4.91 4.78
CA ILE A 18 -3.30 -5.15 3.57
C ILE A 18 -4.51 -4.20 3.50
N SER A 19 -5.17 -3.92 4.63
CA SER A 19 -6.30 -2.99 4.67
C SER A 19 -5.87 -1.54 4.40
N ALA A 20 -4.72 -1.11 4.93
CA ALA A 20 -4.13 0.19 4.63
C ALA A 20 -3.75 0.30 3.15
N MET A 21 -3.14 -0.76 2.58
CA MET A 21 -2.82 -0.84 1.16
C MET A 21 -4.06 -0.74 0.26
N GLY A 22 -5.17 -1.38 0.65
CA GLY A 22 -6.43 -1.30 -0.08
C GLY A 22 -6.97 0.13 -0.15
N LYS A 23 -6.99 0.83 0.99
CA LYS A 23 -7.40 2.24 1.05
C LYS A 23 -6.47 3.15 0.26
N GLU A 24 -5.16 2.91 0.34
CA GLU A 24 -4.15 3.67 -0.41
C GLU A 24 -4.32 3.45 -1.92
N ALA A 25 -4.58 2.21 -2.34
CA ALA A 25 -4.84 1.86 -3.73
C ALA A 25 -6.14 2.50 -4.24
N ASP A 26 -7.24 2.43 -3.47
CA ASP A 26 -8.50 3.08 -3.81
C ASP A 26 -8.32 4.59 -3.97
N PHE A 27 -7.55 5.23 -3.09
CA PHE A 27 -7.20 6.65 -3.21
C PHE A 27 -6.39 6.93 -4.49
N LEU A 28 -5.40 6.10 -4.80
CA LEU A 28 -4.57 6.25 -6.00
C LEU A 28 -5.32 6.06 -7.32
N TYR A 29 -6.20 5.06 -7.39
CA TYR A 29 -6.91 4.73 -8.63
C TYR A 29 -8.17 5.57 -8.85
N SER A 30 -8.76 6.14 -7.80
CA SER A 30 -9.97 6.97 -7.93
C SER A 30 -9.71 8.47 -7.82
N ALA A 31 -9.01 8.91 -6.77
CA ALA A 31 -8.89 10.33 -6.46
C ALA A 31 -7.72 10.98 -7.20
N VAL A 32 -6.57 10.31 -7.27
CA VAL A 32 -5.38 10.88 -7.92
C VAL A 32 -5.58 11.07 -9.42
N ASP A 33 -6.20 10.12 -10.12
CA ASP A 33 -6.49 10.26 -11.56
C ASP A 33 -7.45 11.42 -11.83
N LYS A 34 -8.43 11.64 -10.94
CA LYS A 34 -9.33 12.78 -11.02
C LYS A 34 -8.62 14.11 -10.78
N TYR A 35 -7.74 14.18 -9.78
CA TYR A 35 -6.95 15.39 -9.53
C TYR A 35 -5.93 15.69 -10.61
N ILE A 36 -5.39 14.67 -11.28
CA ILE A 36 -4.55 14.84 -12.47
C ILE A 36 -5.37 15.45 -13.61
N GLN A 37 -6.58 14.94 -13.87
CA GLN A 37 -7.47 15.48 -14.90
C GLN A 37 -7.92 16.91 -14.62
N ASP A 38 -8.25 17.22 -13.36
CA ASP A 38 -8.62 18.57 -12.94
C ASP A 38 -7.43 19.53 -13.12
N ALA A 39 -6.22 19.12 -12.71
CA ALA A 39 -5.00 19.92 -12.87
C ALA A 39 -4.61 20.13 -14.35
N GLN A 40 -4.82 19.13 -15.20
CA GLN A 40 -4.64 19.26 -16.65
C GLN A 40 -5.64 20.25 -17.25
N SER A 41 -6.91 20.16 -16.83
CA SER A 41 -7.99 21.06 -17.29
C SER A 41 -7.76 22.51 -16.85
N ASP A 42 -7.18 22.71 -15.66
CA ASP A 42 -6.79 24.01 -15.13
C ASP A 42 -5.46 24.54 -15.71
N GLY A 43 -4.78 23.78 -16.58
CA GLY A 43 -3.48 24.14 -17.17
C GLY A 43 -2.33 24.19 -16.15
N ARG A 44 -2.48 23.55 -14.99
CA ARG A 44 -1.50 23.57 -13.89
C ARG A 44 -0.56 22.37 -13.99
N GLN A 45 0.34 22.41 -14.97
CA GLN A 45 1.26 21.31 -15.25
C GLN A 45 2.13 20.93 -14.04
N ASN A 46 2.50 21.90 -13.20
CA ASN A 46 3.25 21.64 -11.96
C ASN A 46 2.49 20.72 -10.98
N LEU A 47 1.16 20.84 -10.90
CA LEU A 47 0.34 19.96 -10.07
C LEU A 47 0.19 18.58 -10.71
N VAL A 48 0.07 18.52 -12.04
CA VAL A 48 0.05 17.26 -12.79
C VAL A 48 1.32 16.45 -12.52
N ASP A 49 2.48 17.09 -12.58
CA ASP A 49 3.77 16.44 -12.35
C ASP A 49 3.90 15.95 -10.91
N LEU A 50 3.50 16.77 -9.93
CA LEU A 50 3.48 16.39 -8.51
C LEU A 50 2.54 15.21 -8.24
N TRP A 51 1.33 15.21 -8.80
CA TRP A 51 0.39 14.10 -8.62
C TRP A 51 0.90 12.81 -9.27
N ASN A 52 1.57 12.89 -10.41
CA ASN A 52 2.21 11.74 -11.05
C ASN A 52 3.37 11.19 -10.20
N GLU A 53 4.17 12.07 -9.59
CA GLU A 53 5.24 11.66 -8.67
C GLU A 53 4.68 10.95 -7.43
N ILE A 54 3.66 11.54 -6.79
CA ILE A 54 2.95 10.94 -5.65
C ILE A 54 2.36 9.57 -6.02
N LYS A 55 1.78 9.45 -7.23
CA LYS A 55 1.23 8.17 -7.72
C LYS A 55 2.32 7.11 -7.83
N LYS A 56 3.45 7.45 -8.43
CA LYS A 56 4.58 6.54 -8.64
C LYS A 56 5.21 6.09 -7.32
N ASP A 57 5.41 7.01 -6.39
CA ASP A 57 6.00 6.68 -5.09
C ASP A 57 5.11 5.76 -4.26
N LYS A 58 3.81 6.04 -4.22
CA LYS A 58 2.88 5.17 -3.52
C LYS A 58 2.77 3.79 -4.19
N GLN A 59 2.81 3.70 -5.52
CA GLN A 59 2.91 2.41 -6.22
C GLN A 59 4.17 1.62 -5.84
N ASN A 60 5.32 2.30 -5.75
CA ASN A 60 6.57 1.69 -5.28
C ASN A 60 6.44 1.19 -3.83
N HIS A 61 5.87 1.99 -2.94
CA HIS A 61 5.62 1.58 -1.56
C HIS A 61 4.70 0.35 -1.47
N LEU A 62 3.62 0.31 -2.26
CA LEU A 62 2.73 -0.85 -2.32
C LEU A 62 3.44 -2.11 -2.86
N SER A 63 4.30 -1.97 -3.86
CA SER A 63 5.10 -3.09 -4.38
C SER A 63 6.04 -3.65 -3.31
N ARG A 64 6.78 -2.76 -2.63
CA ARG A 64 7.71 -3.16 -1.55
C ARG A 64 6.99 -3.80 -0.37
N LEU A 65 5.81 -3.29 0.01
CA LEU A 65 4.98 -3.91 1.03
C LEU A 65 4.55 -5.32 0.62
N ARG A 66 4.12 -5.53 -0.63
CA ARG A 66 3.80 -6.86 -1.15
C ARG A 66 4.98 -7.80 -1.08
N GLU A 67 6.17 -7.34 -1.45
CA GLU A 67 7.41 -8.13 -1.38
C GLU A 67 7.73 -8.53 0.07
N CYS A 68 7.68 -7.57 1.01
CA CYS A 68 7.88 -7.85 2.44
C CYS A 68 6.88 -8.89 2.95
N LEU A 69 5.59 -8.75 2.63
CA LEU A 69 4.56 -9.72 3.01
C LEU A 69 4.80 -11.10 2.39
N GLN A 70 5.23 -11.17 1.12
CA GLN A 70 5.57 -12.43 0.46
C GLN A 70 6.78 -13.11 1.09
N GLN A 71 7.78 -12.35 1.53
CA GLN A 71 8.95 -12.88 2.24
C GLN A 71 8.55 -13.41 3.61
N GLU A 72 7.79 -12.65 4.41
CA GLU A 72 7.28 -13.12 5.70
C GLU A 72 6.47 -14.41 5.57
N ALA A 73 5.63 -14.51 4.54
CA ALA A 73 4.84 -15.72 4.27
C ALA A 73 5.71 -16.92 3.84
N LYS A 74 6.84 -16.69 3.16
CA LYS A 74 7.81 -17.74 2.79
C LYS A 74 8.64 -18.19 3.99
N ASP A 75 9.11 -17.27 4.81
CA ASP A 75 9.88 -17.56 6.02
C ASP A 75 9.04 -18.33 7.05
N GLN A 76 7.73 -18.05 7.13
CA GLN A 76 6.79 -18.84 7.93
C GLN A 76 6.65 -20.29 7.44
N LYS A 77 6.66 -20.53 6.12
CA LYS A 77 6.59 -21.87 5.53
C LYS A 77 7.88 -22.69 5.70
N LEU A 78 9.01 -22.04 5.92
CA LEU A 78 10.32 -22.68 6.13
C LEU A 78 10.60 -22.99 7.61
N SER A 79 9.79 -22.44 8.53
CA SER A 79 9.93 -22.62 9.98
C SER A 79 8.97 -23.67 10.57
N GLY A 80 8.17 -24.33 9.71
CA GLY A 80 7.14 -25.31 10.08
C GLY A 80 7.48 -26.71 9.61
#